data_AF-A0A7X9B2W1-F1
#
_entry.id   AF-A0A7X9B2W1-F1
#
_cell.length_a   1.000
_cell.length_b   1.000
_cell.length_c   1.000
_cell.angle_alpha   90.00
_cell.angle_beta   90.00
_cell.angle_gamma   90.00
#
_symmetry.space_group_name_H-M   'P 1'
#
loop_
_entity.id
_entity.type
_entity.pdbx_description
1 polymer ?
#
loop_
_entity_poly.entity_id
_entity_poly.type
_entity_poly.pdbx_seq_one_letter_code
_entity_poly.pdbx_strand_id
1 'polypeptide(L)'
;MSEEQQVQQVLLDHDAALAEYQRRKMIESVVGPVFSLVLHAIIMGSLILFYDAEAKAPVVSVELEMKELEVKELDPKIMEELDKLEDIAQDMVPTVEKPTISAEEMIDVSAVADFSDMMASTDDGMDFSDVLNIRANDSPLKLSSLYGGRSDEGRQKTLKKFGGSDVTEAAVLRALRWLAKTQNADGSWAPGEKEAMTGLGLLTFLAHGETPTSEEFGPTVQKAMQYLVGQVDKWPAKVNSKKWHSTFSYSTGVVAYALSEEYGLTKIPFLKPAMEKSLSYVVDGQLRNGGYSYGYNPDGKWDLSVAGWQYQAMKAGYVAGADVPGLERAIDKGIGFMEKVSFSRVNNRFGYNVPGQGSDGLQGVGTLCLQLLGSGDSYAAKAGVKFIGTDRCTVVWNNPKRKVEAAHANPIYAWYYQTQAMFHAGKTSWKSWNDVCAPQMIRYQHQDGYWECPNQDKDKFKCNYDRWYTTTLAALSLQVYYRYLPTYKMPKAIAKADKTTMEKLDDDLGLEL
;
A
#
# COMPACT_ATOMS: atom_id res chain seq x y z
N MET A 1 38.25 -75.76 51.66
CA MET A 1 37.43 -75.80 50.43
C MET A 1 38.31 -76.37 49.34
N SER A 2 37.79 -77.29 48.53
CA SER A 2 38.52 -77.75 47.34
C SER A 2 38.68 -76.59 46.35
N GLU A 3 39.69 -76.68 45.48
CA GLU A 3 39.99 -75.66 44.46
C GLU A 3 38.76 -75.38 43.56
N GLU A 4 37.98 -76.41 43.24
CA GLU A 4 36.67 -76.31 42.56
C GLU A 4 35.65 -75.44 43.31
N GLN A 5 35.56 -75.57 44.64
CA GLN A 5 34.60 -74.80 45.43
C GLN A 5 34.97 -73.32 45.51
N GLN A 6 36.25 -72.97 45.42
CA GLN A 6 36.69 -71.56 45.37
C GLN A 6 36.40 -70.93 44.01
N VAL A 7 36.63 -71.65 42.91
CA VAL A 7 36.31 -71.15 41.55
C VAL A 7 34.80 -70.92 41.40
N GLN A 8 33.97 -71.83 41.93
CA GLN A 8 32.53 -71.69 41.84
C GLN A 8 31.96 -70.56 42.71
N GLN A 9 32.57 -70.30 43.87
CA GLN A 9 32.20 -69.15 44.72
C GLN A 9 32.57 -67.82 44.05
N VAL A 10 33.76 -67.73 43.43
CA VAL A 10 34.19 -66.52 42.71
C VAL A 10 33.29 -66.21 41.51
N LEU A 11 32.83 -67.24 40.79
CA LEU A 11 31.87 -67.08 39.69
C LEU A 11 30.49 -66.60 40.19
N LEU A 12 29.99 -67.14 41.30
CA LEU A 12 28.75 -66.70 41.92
C LEU A 12 28.82 -65.24 42.39
N ASP A 13 29.93 -64.83 42.99
CA ASP A 13 30.15 -63.45 43.44
C ASP A 13 30.29 -62.48 42.24
N HIS A 14 30.85 -62.94 41.11
CA HIS A 14 30.95 -62.16 39.88
C HIS A 14 29.58 -61.93 39.22
N ASP A 15 28.76 -62.98 39.12
CA ASP A 15 27.41 -62.90 38.57
C ASP A 15 26.50 -62.01 39.44
N ALA A 16 26.65 -62.10 40.77
CA ALA A 16 25.95 -61.22 41.71
C ALA A 16 26.35 -59.74 41.52
N ALA A 17 27.65 -59.46 41.35
CA ALA A 17 28.15 -58.12 41.11
C ALA A 17 27.68 -57.54 39.76
N LEU A 18 27.63 -58.36 38.70
CA LEU A 18 27.10 -57.99 37.39
C LEU A 18 25.59 -57.68 37.45
N ALA A 19 24.82 -58.50 38.16
CA ALA A 19 23.39 -58.28 38.36
C ALA A 19 23.12 -56.97 39.12
N GLU A 20 23.92 -56.66 40.15
CA GLU A 20 23.78 -55.39 40.88
C GLU A 20 24.14 -54.18 40.01
N TYR A 21 25.21 -54.28 39.21
CA TYR A 21 25.60 -53.22 38.26
C TYR A 21 24.51 -52.96 37.21
N GLN A 22 23.95 -54.02 36.61
CA GLN A 22 22.85 -53.90 35.64
C GLN A 22 21.60 -53.28 36.27
N ARG A 23 21.27 -53.65 37.51
CA ARG A 23 20.16 -53.06 38.27
C ARG A 23 20.38 -51.56 38.52
N ARG A 24 21.57 -51.14 38.95
CA ARG A 24 21.90 -49.71 39.16
C ARG A 24 21.82 -48.92 37.86
N LYS A 25 22.39 -49.44 36.78
CA LYS A 25 22.34 -48.82 35.45
C LYS A 25 20.91 -48.69 34.92
N MET A 26 20.08 -49.70 35.14
CA MET A 26 18.66 -49.65 34.76
C MET A 26 17.91 -48.58 35.56
N ILE A 27 18.13 -48.50 36.88
CA ILE A 27 17.55 -47.44 37.73
C ILE A 27 17.98 -46.05 37.25
N GLU A 28 19.28 -45.81 37.03
CA GLU A 28 19.78 -44.53 36.54
C GLU A 28 19.18 -44.12 35.17
N SER A 29 19.01 -45.08 34.27
CA SER A 29 18.43 -44.83 32.94
C SER A 29 16.93 -44.53 32.96
N VAL A 30 16.20 -45.03 33.96
CA VAL A 30 14.74 -44.91 34.05
C VAL A 30 14.30 -43.74 34.95
N VAL A 31 15.13 -43.33 35.92
CA VAL A 31 14.82 -42.23 36.85
C VAL A 31 14.58 -40.90 36.11
N GLY A 32 15.39 -40.55 35.11
CA GLY A 32 15.23 -39.32 34.32
C GLY A 32 13.90 -39.25 33.56
N PRO A 33 13.58 -40.26 32.71
CA PRO A 33 12.30 -40.33 32.01
C PRO A 33 11.07 -40.36 32.93
N VAL A 34 11.12 -41.12 34.03
CA VAL A 34 10.01 -41.19 34.99
C VAL A 34 9.79 -39.86 35.70
N PHE A 35 10.87 -39.18 36.12
CA PHE A 35 10.77 -37.85 36.73
C PHE A 35 10.20 -36.82 35.74
N SER A 36 10.64 -36.86 34.48
CA SER A 36 10.09 -36.01 33.41
C SER A 36 8.60 -36.26 33.19
N LEU A 37 8.17 -37.53 33.14
CA LEU A 37 6.77 -37.90 32.98
C LEU A 37 5.89 -37.37 34.13
N VAL A 38 6.36 -37.55 35.37
CA VAL A 38 5.65 -37.06 36.57
C VAL A 38 5.56 -35.53 36.58
N LEU A 39 6.65 -34.84 36.22
CA LEU A 39 6.65 -33.38 36.12
C LEU A 39 5.64 -32.87 35.07
N HIS A 40 5.59 -33.50 33.90
CA HIS A 40 4.63 -33.14 32.86
C HIS A 40 3.18 -33.45 33.27
N ALA A 41 2.95 -34.57 33.98
CA ALA A 41 1.64 -34.89 34.53
C ALA A 41 1.18 -33.87 35.58
N ILE A 42 2.08 -33.38 36.44
CA ILE A 42 1.78 -32.31 37.42
C ILE A 42 1.49 -30.99 36.72
N ILE A 43 2.24 -30.63 35.67
CA ILE A 43 2.01 -29.40 34.88
C ILE A 43 0.65 -29.48 34.18
N MET A 44 0.31 -30.59 33.53
CA MET A 44 -1.01 -30.79 32.91
C MET A 44 -2.13 -30.80 33.95
N GLY A 45 -1.92 -31.44 35.11
CA GLY A 45 -2.88 -31.41 36.22
C GLY A 45 -3.10 -30.00 36.77
N SER A 46 -2.04 -29.20 36.87
CA SER A 46 -2.11 -27.80 37.30
C SER A 46 -2.80 -26.93 36.25
N LEU A 47 -2.55 -27.17 34.95
CA LEU A 47 -3.31 -26.52 33.88
C LEU A 47 -4.79 -26.90 33.99
N ILE A 48 -5.17 -28.15 34.27
CA ILE A 48 -6.58 -28.52 34.44
C ILE A 48 -7.21 -27.90 35.69
N LEU A 49 -6.49 -27.87 36.81
CA LEU A 49 -7.00 -27.36 38.09
C LEU A 49 -7.08 -25.83 38.15
N PHE A 50 -6.24 -25.12 37.42
CA PHE A 50 -6.17 -23.65 37.40
C PHE A 50 -6.58 -23.03 36.06
N TYR A 51 -7.11 -23.82 35.12
CA TYR A 51 -7.75 -23.32 33.90
C TYR A 51 -9.14 -22.78 34.25
N ASP A 52 -9.22 -21.47 34.45
CA ASP A 52 -10.48 -20.76 34.53
C ASP A 52 -11.00 -20.55 33.11
N ALA A 53 -11.89 -21.44 32.67
CA ALA A 53 -12.59 -21.28 31.41
C ALA A 53 -13.51 -20.07 31.55
N GLU A 54 -13.21 -18.98 30.82
CA GLU A 54 -14.16 -17.89 30.61
C GLU A 54 -15.55 -18.48 30.34
N ALA A 55 -16.49 -18.14 31.22
CA ALA A 55 -17.84 -18.70 31.25
C ALA A 55 -18.49 -18.55 29.87
N LYS A 56 -18.58 -19.68 29.14
CA LYS A 56 -19.45 -19.78 27.98
C LYS A 56 -20.88 -19.58 28.49
N ALA A 57 -21.52 -18.50 28.02
CA ALA A 57 -22.95 -18.31 28.13
C ALA A 57 -23.68 -19.58 27.65
N PRO A 58 -24.81 -19.94 28.28
CA PRO A 58 -25.50 -21.20 27.99
C PRO A 58 -25.95 -21.23 26.54
N VAL A 59 -25.70 -22.38 25.90
CA VAL A 59 -26.18 -22.72 24.57
C VAL A 59 -27.71 -22.75 24.63
N VAL A 60 -28.34 -21.70 24.13
CA VAL A 60 -29.75 -21.74 23.74
C VAL A 60 -29.82 -22.67 22.53
N SER A 61 -30.64 -23.71 22.64
CA SER A 61 -31.07 -24.53 21.51
C SER A 61 -31.65 -23.61 20.43
N VAL A 62 -30.89 -23.37 19.37
CA VAL A 62 -31.38 -22.71 18.16
C VAL A 62 -32.22 -23.74 17.42
N GLU A 63 -33.51 -23.74 17.73
CA GLU A 63 -34.52 -24.14 16.77
C GLU A 63 -34.32 -23.19 15.57
N LEU A 64 -33.99 -23.76 14.41
CA LEU A 64 -33.81 -23.03 13.15
C LEU A 64 -35.17 -22.48 12.71
N GLU A 65 -35.60 -21.40 13.36
CA GLU A 65 -36.56 -20.49 12.76
C GLU A 65 -35.75 -19.67 11.75
N MET A 66 -35.92 -20.00 10.47
CA MET A 66 -35.46 -19.15 9.37
C MET A 66 -36.17 -17.80 9.48
N LYS A 67 -35.62 -16.89 10.27
CA LYS A 67 -35.79 -15.48 10.00
C LYS A 67 -34.87 -15.14 8.86
N GLU A 68 -35.45 -14.88 7.69
CA GLU A 68 -34.83 -14.03 6.70
C GLU A 68 -34.19 -12.86 7.44
N LEU A 69 -32.86 -12.76 7.35
CA LEU A 69 -32.21 -11.51 7.63
C LEU A 69 -32.87 -10.52 6.68
N GLU A 70 -33.76 -9.67 7.21
CA GLU A 70 -34.03 -8.39 6.59
C GLU A 70 -32.66 -7.77 6.39
N VAL A 71 -32.17 -7.86 5.15
CA VAL A 71 -31.18 -6.96 4.62
C VAL A 71 -31.67 -5.61 5.08
N LYS A 72 -30.93 -4.97 5.98
CA LYS A 72 -31.20 -3.59 6.31
C LYS A 72 -30.88 -2.85 5.02
N GLU A 73 -31.91 -2.70 4.19
CA GLU A 73 -31.85 -1.94 2.96
C GLU A 73 -31.17 -0.63 3.31
N LEU A 74 -30.21 -0.23 2.48
CA LEU A 74 -29.63 1.11 2.55
C LEU A 74 -30.79 2.08 2.80
N ASP A 75 -30.69 2.87 3.88
CA ASP A 75 -31.73 3.81 4.29
C ASP A 75 -32.28 4.49 3.02
N PRO A 76 -33.59 4.36 2.71
CA PRO A 76 -34.16 4.89 1.48
C PRO A 76 -33.82 6.37 1.27
N LYS A 77 -33.59 7.12 2.36
CA LYS A 77 -33.10 8.50 2.29
C LYS A 77 -31.68 8.63 1.75
N ILE A 78 -30.80 7.67 2.01
CA ILE A 78 -29.44 7.63 1.46
C ILE A 78 -29.50 7.34 -0.05
N MET A 79 -30.35 6.41 -0.49
CA MET A 79 -30.55 6.18 -1.93
C MET A 79 -31.14 7.42 -2.59
N GLU A 80 -32.16 8.04 -1.98
CA GLU A 80 -32.77 9.27 -2.51
C GLU A 80 -31.80 10.48 -2.50
N GLU A 81 -30.92 10.59 -1.50
CA GLU A 81 -29.85 11.60 -1.49
C GLU A 81 -28.78 11.33 -2.55
N LEU A 82 -28.42 10.05 -2.79
CA LEU A 82 -27.49 9.67 -3.85
C LEU A 82 -28.10 9.91 -5.23
N ASP A 83 -29.38 9.60 -5.45
CA ASP A 83 -30.10 9.86 -6.69
C ASP A 83 -30.15 11.37 -6.99
N LYS A 84 -30.44 12.21 -5.97
CA LYS A 84 -30.39 13.68 -6.12
C LYS A 84 -28.98 14.19 -6.43
N LEU A 85 -27.94 13.55 -5.89
CA LEU A 85 -26.55 13.88 -6.21
C LEU A 85 -26.14 13.37 -7.59
N GLU A 86 -26.75 12.31 -8.09
CA GLU A 86 -26.58 11.78 -9.45
C GLU A 86 -27.18 12.72 -10.48
N ASP A 87 -28.38 13.26 -10.23
CA ASP A 87 -28.98 14.31 -11.06
C ASP A 87 -28.07 15.55 -11.15
N ILE A 88 -27.50 16.00 -10.02
CA ILE A 88 -26.55 17.13 -9.99
C ILE A 88 -25.23 16.77 -10.71
N ALA A 89 -24.78 15.52 -10.63
CA ALA A 89 -23.56 15.07 -11.28
C ALA A 89 -23.67 15.10 -12.81
N GLN A 90 -24.83 14.74 -13.37
CA GLN A 90 -25.10 14.78 -14.81
C GLN A 90 -24.97 16.19 -15.39
N ASP A 91 -25.30 17.24 -14.62
CA ASP A 91 -25.12 18.63 -15.03
C ASP A 91 -23.65 19.10 -14.97
N MET A 92 -22.83 18.45 -14.14
CA MET A 92 -21.43 18.83 -13.89
C MET A 92 -20.41 18.09 -14.75
N VAL A 93 -20.78 16.91 -15.26
CA VAL A 93 -19.95 16.05 -16.12
C VAL A 93 -20.51 16.13 -17.55
N PRO A 94 -19.80 16.74 -18.52
CA PRO A 94 -20.33 16.88 -19.87
C PRO A 94 -20.59 15.52 -20.52
N THR A 95 -21.81 15.31 -21.01
CA THR A 95 -22.15 14.18 -21.87
C THR A 95 -21.43 14.36 -23.20
N VAL A 96 -20.36 13.60 -23.44
CA VAL A 96 -19.61 13.68 -24.71
C VAL A 96 -20.48 13.10 -25.83
N GLU A 97 -21.08 13.97 -26.65
CA GLU A 97 -21.60 13.56 -27.95
C GLU A 97 -20.43 13.18 -28.86
N LYS A 98 -20.53 11.99 -29.46
CA LYS A 98 -19.49 11.37 -30.28
C LYS A 98 -19.13 12.27 -31.48
N PRO A 99 -17.91 12.81 -31.60
CA PRO A 99 -17.53 13.58 -32.78
C PRO A 99 -17.43 12.65 -33.99
N THR A 100 -17.98 13.08 -35.14
CA THR A 100 -17.75 12.40 -36.41
C THR A 100 -16.44 12.92 -36.98
N ILE A 101 -15.34 12.18 -36.80
CA ILE A 101 -14.00 12.61 -37.24
C ILE A 101 -13.66 11.94 -38.57
N SER A 102 -13.22 12.75 -39.55
CA SER A 102 -12.71 12.34 -40.85
C SER A 102 -11.38 11.57 -40.72
N ALA A 103 -11.21 10.53 -41.51
CA ALA A 103 -10.26 9.43 -41.31
C ALA A 103 -8.76 9.72 -41.61
N GLU A 104 -8.31 10.96 -41.69
CA GLU A 104 -6.98 11.25 -42.28
C GLU A 104 -5.88 11.74 -41.31
N GLU A 105 -6.16 11.92 -40.01
CA GLU A 105 -5.11 12.22 -39.00
C GLU A 105 -5.29 11.43 -37.69
N MET A 106 -5.58 10.13 -37.77
CA MET A 106 -5.52 9.26 -36.58
C MET A 106 -4.10 8.73 -36.36
N ILE A 107 -3.49 9.17 -35.26
CA ILE A 107 -2.60 8.28 -34.49
C ILE A 107 -3.46 7.08 -34.11
N ASP A 108 -3.00 5.88 -34.44
CA ASP A 108 -3.77 4.64 -34.39
C ASP A 108 -4.26 4.30 -32.96
N VAL A 109 -5.46 4.79 -32.61
CA VAL A 109 -6.18 4.50 -31.36
C VAL A 109 -6.73 3.05 -31.36
N SER A 110 -6.70 2.35 -32.50
CA SER A 110 -7.22 0.98 -32.59
C SER A 110 -6.32 -0.04 -31.87
N ALA A 111 -5.00 0.22 -31.82
CA ALA A 111 -4.07 -0.60 -31.04
C ALA A 111 -4.35 -0.57 -29.52
N VAL A 112 -4.95 0.52 -29.01
CA VAL A 112 -5.36 0.65 -27.60
C VAL A 112 -6.66 -0.11 -27.33
N ALA A 113 -7.54 -0.21 -28.32
CA ALA A 113 -8.79 -0.97 -28.24
C ALA A 113 -8.52 -2.49 -28.26
N ASP A 114 -7.66 -2.96 -29.16
CA ASP A 114 -7.31 -4.39 -29.29
C ASP A 114 -6.64 -4.95 -28.03
N PHE A 115 -5.78 -4.15 -27.37
CA PHE A 115 -5.11 -4.57 -26.13
C PHE A 115 -6.07 -4.60 -24.93
N SER A 116 -7.07 -3.72 -24.92
CA SER A 116 -8.11 -3.71 -23.88
C SER A 116 -9.11 -4.87 -24.04
N ASP A 117 -9.33 -5.37 -25.25
CA ASP A 117 -10.22 -6.48 -25.54
C ASP A 117 -9.53 -7.84 -25.33
N MET A 118 -8.21 -7.94 -25.54
CA MET A 118 -7.41 -9.08 -25.05
C MET A 118 -7.46 -9.27 -23.52
N MET A 119 -7.64 -8.18 -22.76
CA MET A 119 -7.85 -8.21 -21.30
C MET A 119 -9.29 -8.52 -20.90
N ALA A 120 -10.24 -8.54 -21.84
CA ALA A 120 -11.66 -8.81 -21.61
C ALA A 120 -12.00 -10.31 -21.70
N SER A 121 -11.08 -11.14 -22.18
CA SER A 121 -11.19 -12.60 -22.21
C SER A 121 -10.10 -13.21 -21.34
N THR A 122 -10.43 -13.67 -20.13
CA THR A 122 -10.17 -15.05 -19.66
C THR A 122 -10.27 -15.22 -18.13
N ASP A 123 -10.56 -16.49 -17.84
CA ASP A 123 -10.67 -17.28 -16.64
C ASP A 123 -9.54 -17.13 -15.59
N ASP A 124 -9.80 -17.61 -14.38
CA ASP A 124 -9.10 -17.38 -13.09
C ASP A 124 -7.64 -17.92 -12.98
N GLY A 125 -6.86 -17.91 -14.06
CA GLY A 125 -5.54 -18.55 -14.09
C GLY A 125 -4.48 -17.93 -15.00
N MET A 126 -4.53 -16.63 -15.32
CA MET A 126 -3.52 -16.04 -16.22
C MET A 126 -2.22 -15.64 -15.51
N ASP A 127 -1.10 -16.11 -16.05
CA ASP A 127 0.27 -15.77 -15.71
C ASP A 127 0.61 -14.34 -16.16
N PHE A 128 0.92 -13.47 -15.20
CA PHE A 128 1.18 -12.04 -15.43
C PHE A 128 2.64 -11.74 -15.79
N SER A 129 3.51 -12.74 -15.96
CA SER A 129 4.96 -12.55 -16.19
C SER A 129 5.29 -11.60 -17.33
N ASP A 130 4.50 -11.57 -18.40
CA ASP A 130 4.84 -10.88 -19.65
C ASP A 130 4.41 -9.41 -19.67
N VAL A 131 3.41 -9.04 -18.87
CA VAL A 131 2.95 -7.64 -18.67
C VAL A 131 3.79 -6.90 -17.63
N LEU A 132 4.53 -7.67 -16.83
CA LEU A 132 5.25 -7.21 -15.66
C LEU A 132 6.63 -6.61 -16.01
N ASN A 133 7.26 -6.96 -17.13
CA ASN A 133 8.62 -6.51 -17.51
C ASN A 133 8.67 -5.14 -18.24
N ILE A 134 8.25 -4.04 -17.60
CA ILE A 134 8.32 -2.70 -18.24
C ILE A 134 9.22 -1.75 -17.43
N ARG A 135 10.44 -1.52 -17.93
CA ARG A 135 11.22 -0.30 -17.67
C ARG A 135 10.85 0.75 -18.72
N ALA A 136 10.88 2.03 -18.35
CA ALA A 136 10.55 3.15 -19.24
C ALA A 136 11.48 3.36 -20.45
N ASN A 137 12.54 2.54 -20.60
CA ASN A 137 13.35 2.51 -21.82
C ASN A 137 12.65 1.75 -22.96
N ASP A 138 11.49 1.16 -22.70
CA ASP A 138 10.62 0.61 -23.74
C ASP A 138 9.74 1.68 -24.39
N SER A 139 9.46 1.49 -25.68
CA SER A 139 8.69 2.37 -26.59
C SER A 139 7.60 3.24 -25.93
N PRO A 140 7.44 4.53 -26.35
CA PRO A 140 6.39 5.45 -25.87
C PRO A 140 4.97 4.87 -25.80
N LEU A 141 4.66 3.93 -26.69
CA LEU A 141 3.40 3.18 -26.70
C LEU A 141 3.15 2.41 -25.40
N LYS A 142 4.17 1.77 -24.79
CA LYS A 142 4.00 1.03 -23.53
C LYS A 142 3.77 1.94 -22.33
N LEU A 143 4.43 3.11 -22.29
CA LEU A 143 4.21 4.12 -21.26
C LEU A 143 2.79 4.71 -21.34
N SER A 144 2.30 4.98 -22.55
CA SER A 144 0.93 5.46 -22.75
C SER A 144 -0.13 4.48 -22.21
N SER A 145 0.13 3.17 -22.31
CA SER A 145 -0.74 2.12 -21.76
C SER A 145 -0.81 2.12 -20.22
N LEU A 146 0.27 2.47 -19.53
CA LEU A 146 0.28 2.55 -18.05
C LEU A 146 -0.59 3.68 -17.50
N TYR A 147 -0.70 4.77 -18.26
CA TYR A 147 -1.50 5.95 -17.91
C TYR A 147 -2.84 6.01 -18.65
N GLY A 148 -3.13 5.06 -19.53
CA GLY A 148 -4.31 5.08 -20.40
C GLY A 148 -5.64 5.13 -19.64
N GLY A 149 -5.67 4.62 -18.41
CA GLY A 149 -6.84 4.71 -17.52
C GLY A 149 -7.20 6.15 -17.17
N ARG A 150 -6.26 7.10 -17.28
CA ARG A 150 -6.44 8.51 -16.93
C ARG A 150 -6.88 9.39 -18.10
N SER A 151 -7.00 8.83 -19.31
CA SER A 151 -7.69 9.49 -20.43
C SER A 151 -9.20 9.58 -20.16
N ASP A 152 -9.92 10.47 -20.84
CA ASP A 152 -11.36 10.62 -20.63
C ASP A 152 -12.12 9.31 -20.89
N GLU A 153 -11.81 8.62 -21.99
CA GLU A 153 -12.40 7.31 -22.31
C GLU A 153 -11.96 6.23 -21.32
N GLY A 154 -10.68 6.24 -20.92
CA GLY A 154 -10.12 5.30 -19.96
C GLY A 154 -10.76 5.43 -18.58
N ARG A 155 -11.00 6.67 -18.12
CA ARG A 155 -11.63 6.96 -16.82
C ARG A 155 -13.06 6.45 -16.83
N GLN A 156 -13.84 6.80 -17.83
CA GLN A 156 -15.23 6.36 -17.96
C GLN A 156 -15.36 4.83 -17.96
N LYS A 157 -14.48 4.13 -18.69
CA LYS A 157 -14.48 2.67 -18.75
C LYS A 157 -14.13 2.02 -17.41
N THR A 158 -13.11 2.53 -16.72
CA THR A 158 -12.60 1.96 -15.48
C THR A 158 -13.45 2.31 -14.26
N LEU A 159 -14.03 3.52 -14.22
CA LEU A 159 -15.03 3.94 -13.24
C LEU A 159 -16.16 2.91 -13.18
N LYS A 160 -16.86 2.69 -14.31
CA LYS A 160 -17.97 1.74 -14.39
C LYS A 160 -17.54 0.31 -14.02
N LYS A 161 -16.36 -0.12 -14.49
CA LYS A 161 -15.84 -1.48 -14.24
C LYS A 161 -15.56 -1.76 -12.77
N PHE A 162 -15.04 -0.78 -12.04
CA PHE A 162 -14.55 -0.96 -10.68
C PHE A 162 -15.49 -0.35 -9.63
N GLY A 163 -16.71 0.06 -10.00
CA GLY A 163 -17.73 0.51 -9.05
C GLY A 163 -17.62 1.99 -8.66
N GLY A 164 -16.93 2.80 -9.47
CA GLY A 164 -17.12 4.24 -9.49
C GLY A 164 -18.43 4.62 -10.20
N SER A 165 -18.91 5.82 -9.93
CA SER A 165 -20.15 6.37 -10.50
C SER A 165 -19.95 7.83 -10.93
N ASP A 166 -20.92 8.38 -11.65
CA ASP A 166 -20.92 9.80 -12.00
C ASP A 166 -20.92 10.69 -10.75
N VAL A 167 -21.57 10.24 -9.65
CA VAL A 167 -21.51 10.90 -8.34
C VAL A 167 -20.07 10.95 -7.79
N THR A 168 -19.33 9.86 -7.96
CA THR A 168 -17.92 9.78 -7.53
C THR A 168 -17.05 10.72 -8.34
N GLU A 169 -17.24 10.74 -9.67
CA GLU A 169 -16.51 11.63 -10.58
C GLU A 169 -16.83 13.10 -10.29
N ALA A 170 -18.10 13.45 -10.09
CA ALA A 170 -18.51 14.79 -9.72
C ALA A 170 -17.92 15.23 -8.37
N ALA A 171 -17.82 14.31 -7.39
CA ALA A 171 -17.14 14.59 -6.14
C ALA A 171 -15.65 14.88 -6.35
N VAL A 172 -14.97 14.14 -7.23
CA VAL A 172 -13.57 14.40 -7.60
C VAL A 172 -13.43 15.77 -8.28
N LEU A 173 -14.26 16.09 -9.28
CA LEU A 173 -14.23 17.38 -9.98
C LEU A 173 -14.47 18.57 -9.04
N ARG A 174 -15.41 18.46 -8.10
CA ARG A 174 -15.62 19.49 -7.06
C ARG A 174 -14.35 19.69 -6.22
N ALA A 175 -13.64 18.62 -5.88
CA ALA A 175 -12.38 18.69 -5.16
C ALA A 175 -11.28 19.40 -5.96
N LEU A 176 -11.14 19.06 -7.26
CA LEU A 176 -10.18 19.71 -8.16
C LEU A 176 -10.45 21.20 -8.31
N ARG A 177 -11.72 21.58 -8.52
CA ARG A 177 -12.16 22.98 -8.59
C ARG A 177 -11.88 23.74 -7.29
N TRP A 178 -12.12 23.10 -6.14
CA TRP A 178 -11.78 23.69 -4.85
C TRP A 178 -10.26 23.87 -4.66
N LEU A 179 -9.46 22.88 -5.05
CA LEU A 179 -8.00 22.98 -5.02
C LEU A 179 -7.53 24.11 -5.93
N ALA A 180 -8.02 24.20 -7.16
CA ALA A 180 -7.69 25.28 -8.08
C ALA A 180 -8.03 26.66 -7.50
N LYS A 181 -9.22 26.81 -6.90
CA LYS A 181 -9.67 28.05 -6.25
C LYS A 181 -8.83 28.45 -5.03
N THR A 182 -8.26 27.48 -4.31
CA THR A 182 -7.49 27.72 -3.07
C THR A 182 -5.97 27.65 -3.25
N GLN A 183 -5.48 27.55 -4.48
CA GLN A 183 -4.06 27.61 -4.80
C GLN A 183 -3.52 29.02 -4.54
N ASN A 184 -2.35 29.11 -3.90
CA ASN A 184 -1.65 30.37 -3.73
C ASN A 184 -1.10 30.88 -5.08
N ALA A 185 -0.81 32.18 -5.17
CA ALA A 185 -0.27 32.78 -6.38
C ALA A 185 1.08 32.17 -6.85
N ASP A 186 1.87 31.66 -5.90
CA ASP A 186 3.15 30.98 -6.16
C ASP A 186 3.00 29.51 -6.59
N GLY A 187 1.77 28.99 -6.67
CA GLY A 187 1.47 27.60 -7.02
C GLY A 187 1.36 26.64 -5.83
N SER A 188 1.70 27.09 -4.62
CA SER A 188 1.63 26.26 -3.42
C SER A 188 0.22 26.12 -2.86
N TRP A 189 0.02 25.12 -2.00
CA TRP A 189 -1.18 25.01 -1.16
C TRP A 189 -0.86 25.03 0.33
N ALA A 190 -1.87 25.38 1.11
CA ALA A 190 -1.86 25.51 2.56
C ALA A 190 -0.88 26.57 3.12
N PRO A 191 -1.07 27.03 4.37
CA PRO A 191 -0.11 27.90 5.05
C PRO A 191 1.09 27.12 5.64
N GLY A 192 0.92 25.84 6.00
CA GLY A 192 1.94 24.97 6.56
C GLY A 192 2.20 23.73 5.71
N GLU A 193 3.39 23.12 5.84
CA GLU A 193 3.82 21.94 5.07
C GLU A 193 3.61 22.10 3.54
N LYS A 194 3.90 23.29 3.02
CA LYS A 194 3.55 23.71 1.64
C LYS A 194 4.03 22.74 0.57
N GLU A 195 5.25 22.25 0.67
CA GLU A 195 5.83 21.31 -0.29
C GLU A 195 5.07 19.99 -0.33
N ALA A 196 4.74 19.43 0.84
CA ALA A 196 3.98 18.19 0.93
C ALA A 196 2.54 18.40 0.42
N MET A 197 1.88 19.50 0.81
CA MET A 197 0.53 19.79 0.35
C MET A 197 0.48 20.07 -1.15
N THR A 198 1.52 20.70 -1.70
CA THR A 198 1.61 20.94 -3.15
C THR A 198 1.88 19.66 -3.93
N GLY A 199 2.72 18.76 -3.39
CA GLY A 199 2.89 17.43 -3.98
C GLY A 199 1.60 16.61 -3.97
N LEU A 200 0.84 16.59 -2.87
CA LEU A 200 -0.47 15.92 -2.82
C LEU A 200 -1.50 16.57 -3.74
N GLY A 201 -1.54 17.90 -3.79
CA GLY A 201 -2.40 18.65 -4.71
C GLY A 201 -2.12 18.28 -6.17
N LEU A 202 -0.84 18.34 -6.57
CA LEU A 202 -0.41 17.97 -7.91
C LEU A 202 -0.76 16.52 -8.25
N LEU A 203 -0.48 15.56 -7.35
CA LEU A 203 -0.87 14.16 -7.52
C LEU A 203 -2.39 13.99 -7.71
N THR A 204 -3.20 14.83 -7.07
CA THR A 204 -4.67 14.77 -7.17
C THR A 204 -5.16 15.18 -8.56
N PHE A 205 -4.52 16.17 -9.18
CA PHE A 205 -4.78 16.54 -10.58
C PHE A 205 -4.29 15.46 -11.55
N LEU A 206 -3.04 15.00 -11.36
CA LEU A 206 -2.43 14.00 -12.25
C LEU A 206 -3.11 12.64 -12.23
N ALA A 207 -3.67 12.26 -11.09
CA ALA A 207 -4.41 11.02 -10.96
C ALA A 207 -5.72 11.06 -11.77
N HIS A 208 -6.38 12.22 -11.86
CA HIS A 208 -7.51 12.48 -12.77
C HIS A 208 -7.08 12.59 -14.24
N GLY A 209 -5.78 12.68 -14.53
CA GLY A 209 -5.26 12.84 -15.88
C GLY A 209 -5.08 14.30 -16.30
N GLU A 210 -5.22 15.23 -15.37
CA GLU A 210 -4.98 16.64 -15.64
C GLU A 210 -3.49 16.94 -15.78
N THR A 211 -3.14 17.71 -16.80
CA THR A 211 -1.77 18.07 -17.16
C THR A 211 -1.68 19.59 -17.37
N PRO A 212 -0.47 20.17 -17.54
CA PRO A 212 -0.34 21.59 -17.87
C PRO A 212 -1.06 22.03 -19.15
N THR A 213 -1.43 21.09 -20.02
CA THR A 213 -2.18 21.33 -21.27
C THR A 213 -3.69 21.20 -21.12
N SER A 214 -4.19 20.79 -19.94
CA SER A 214 -5.62 20.71 -19.67
C SER A 214 -6.31 22.06 -19.78
N GLU A 215 -7.52 22.08 -20.33
CA GLU A 215 -8.30 23.30 -20.53
C GLU A 215 -8.68 23.98 -19.21
N GLU A 216 -9.28 23.23 -18.27
CA GLU A 216 -9.76 23.80 -17.01
C GLU A 216 -8.62 23.96 -15.97
N PHE A 217 -7.81 22.91 -15.78
CA PHE A 217 -6.86 22.84 -14.67
C PHE A 217 -5.39 23.05 -15.06
N GLY A 218 -5.09 23.24 -16.35
CA GLY A 218 -3.72 23.37 -16.86
C GLY A 218 -2.88 24.44 -16.14
N PRO A 219 -3.38 25.67 -15.97
CA PRO A 219 -2.66 26.71 -15.22
C PRO A 219 -2.39 26.35 -13.76
N THR A 220 -3.29 25.61 -13.11
CA THR A 220 -3.12 25.15 -11.73
C THR A 220 -2.03 24.10 -11.62
N VAL A 221 -2.05 23.10 -12.52
CA VAL A 221 -1.02 22.06 -12.61
C VAL A 221 0.35 22.68 -12.91
N GLN A 222 0.41 23.59 -13.88
CA GLN A 222 1.65 24.27 -14.27
C GLN A 222 2.31 25.02 -13.10
N LYS A 223 1.54 25.80 -12.34
CA LYS A 223 2.07 26.53 -11.17
C LYS A 223 2.54 25.59 -10.08
N ALA A 224 1.81 24.51 -9.82
CA ALA A 224 2.17 23.52 -8.81
C ALA A 224 3.49 22.82 -9.15
N MET A 225 3.67 22.37 -10.40
CA MET A 225 4.92 21.73 -10.82
C MET A 225 6.09 22.72 -10.76
N GLN A 226 5.91 23.97 -11.19
CA GLN A 226 6.95 25.00 -11.13
C GLN A 226 7.37 25.33 -9.69
N TYR A 227 6.39 25.43 -8.78
CA TYR A 227 6.67 25.61 -7.35
C TYR A 227 7.55 24.48 -6.82
N LEU A 228 7.17 23.22 -7.06
CA LEU A 228 7.91 22.06 -6.55
C LEU A 228 9.33 21.99 -7.13
N VAL A 229 9.50 22.21 -8.43
CA VAL A 229 10.83 22.29 -9.06
C VAL A 229 11.66 23.39 -8.42
N GLY A 230 11.11 24.59 -8.24
CA GLY A 230 11.81 25.69 -7.58
C GLY A 230 12.17 25.43 -6.11
N GLN A 231 11.41 24.59 -5.40
CA GLN A 231 11.76 24.15 -4.05
C GLN A 231 12.89 23.12 -4.07
N VAL A 232 12.84 22.14 -4.98
CA VAL A 232 13.91 21.14 -5.15
C VAL A 232 15.23 21.78 -5.57
N ASP A 233 15.21 22.82 -6.40
CA ASP A 233 16.41 23.54 -6.80
C ASP A 233 17.16 24.15 -5.60
N LYS A 234 16.42 24.61 -4.60
CA LYS A 234 16.98 25.17 -3.35
C LYS A 234 17.56 24.11 -2.42
N TRP A 235 17.26 22.83 -2.63
CA TRP A 235 17.85 21.76 -1.82
C TRP A 235 19.36 21.68 -2.07
N PRO A 236 20.15 21.30 -1.05
CA PRO A 236 21.56 20.97 -1.25
C PRO A 236 21.79 19.90 -2.33
N ALA A 237 23.05 19.68 -2.71
CA ALA A 237 23.37 18.66 -3.70
C ALA A 237 23.11 17.23 -3.21
N LYS A 238 23.18 16.99 -1.89
CA LYS A 238 22.98 15.69 -1.25
C LYS A 238 22.31 15.87 0.11
N VAL A 239 21.66 14.82 0.59
CA VAL A 239 21.27 14.71 2.00
C VAL A 239 22.54 14.83 2.84
N ASN A 240 22.65 15.90 3.61
CA ASN A 240 23.78 16.11 4.51
C ASN A 240 23.35 15.86 5.97
N SER A 241 24.33 15.64 6.83
CA SER A 241 24.15 15.27 8.25
C SER A 241 23.57 16.38 9.14
N LYS A 242 23.12 17.51 8.56
CA LYS A 242 22.35 18.49 9.34
C LYS A 242 21.06 17.84 9.82
N LYS A 243 20.66 18.14 11.04
CA LYS A 243 19.34 17.73 11.55
C LYS A 243 18.26 18.45 10.75
N TRP A 244 17.69 17.77 9.76
CA TRP A 244 16.52 18.25 9.04
C TRP A 244 15.32 18.34 9.98
N HIS A 245 14.36 19.19 9.62
CA HIS A 245 13.07 19.17 10.30
C HIS A 245 12.46 17.77 10.21
N SER A 246 11.74 17.33 11.24
CA SER A 246 11.21 15.96 11.33
C SER A 246 10.28 15.60 10.16
N THR A 247 9.58 16.59 9.60
CA THR A 247 8.68 16.44 8.45
C THR A 247 9.39 16.45 7.09
N PHE A 248 10.69 16.75 7.05
CA PHE A 248 11.43 16.85 5.79
C PHE A 248 11.41 15.54 4.99
N SER A 249 11.52 14.40 5.67
CA SER A 249 11.44 13.09 5.01
C SER A 249 10.05 12.84 4.41
N TYR A 250 8.96 13.17 5.12
CA TYR A 250 7.60 13.10 4.56
C TYR A 250 7.47 13.97 3.31
N SER A 251 7.84 15.24 3.43
CA SER A 251 7.76 16.20 2.33
C SER A 251 8.56 15.73 1.12
N THR A 252 9.81 15.30 1.32
CA THR A 252 10.68 14.82 0.24
C THR A 252 10.06 13.65 -0.52
N GLY A 253 9.49 12.66 0.19
CA GLY A 253 8.87 11.51 -0.46
C GLY A 253 7.66 11.91 -1.30
N VAL A 254 6.80 12.78 -0.77
CA VAL A 254 5.62 13.27 -1.49
C VAL A 254 6.00 14.12 -2.71
N VAL A 255 7.01 14.99 -2.59
CA VAL A 255 7.52 15.81 -3.70
C VAL A 255 8.14 14.93 -4.79
N ALA A 256 8.99 13.98 -4.41
CA ALA A 256 9.59 13.04 -5.36
C ALA A 256 8.51 12.22 -6.07
N TYR A 257 7.47 11.80 -5.36
CA TYR A 257 6.34 11.09 -5.94
C TYR A 257 5.60 11.94 -6.98
N ALA A 258 5.25 13.18 -6.63
CA ALA A 258 4.53 14.10 -7.52
C ALA A 258 5.32 14.41 -8.80
N LEU A 259 6.60 14.76 -8.67
CA LEU A 259 7.47 15.06 -9.82
C LEU A 259 7.72 13.83 -10.69
N SER A 260 7.76 12.63 -10.09
CA SER A 260 7.91 11.39 -10.84
C SER A 260 6.66 11.06 -11.65
N GLU A 261 5.47 11.22 -11.09
CA GLU A 261 4.22 11.05 -11.84
C GLU A 261 4.05 12.11 -12.93
N GLU A 262 4.36 13.38 -12.63
CA GLU A 262 4.28 14.47 -13.60
C GLU A 262 5.19 14.19 -14.81
N TYR A 263 6.47 13.88 -14.57
CA TYR A 263 7.40 13.56 -15.66
C TYR A 263 7.01 12.26 -16.37
N GLY A 264 6.53 11.26 -15.63
CA GLY A 264 6.04 10.00 -16.19
C GLY A 264 4.89 10.20 -17.18
N LEU A 265 3.94 11.08 -16.84
CA LEU A 265 2.75 11.36 -17.65
C LEU A 265 3.04 12.32 -18.82
N THR A 266 3.83 13.36 -18.59
CA THR A 266 3.98 14.48 -19.55
C THR A 266 5.27 14.44 -20.35
N LYS A 267 6.32 13.78 -19.82
CA LYS A 267 7.69 13.78 -20.37
C LYS A 267 8.27 15.18 -20.62
N ILE A 268 7.79 16.19 -19.90
CA ILE A 268 8.31 17.56 -20.02
C ILE A 268 9.78 17.59 -19.55
N PRO A 269 10.75 17.99 -20.41
CA PRO A 269 12.17 17.80 -20.12
C PRO A 269 12.70 18.51 -18.86
N PHE A 270 12.17 19.69 -18.51
CA PHE A 270 12.66 20.46 -17.36
C PHE A 270 12.35 19.80 -16.01
N LEU A 271 11.41 18.85 -15.98
CA LEU A 271 11.04 18.12 -14.75
C LEU A 271 12.06 17.03 -14.40
N LYS A 272 12.73 16.45 -15.40
CA LYS A 272 13.63 15.30 -15.20
C LYS A 272 14.72 15.58 -14.17
N PRO A 273 15.46 16.72 -14.21
CA PRO A 273 16.48 17.01 -13.20
C PRO A 273 15.92 17.12 -11.79
N ALA A 274 14.74 17.72 -11.61
CA ALA A 274 14.10 17.88 -10.30
C ALA A 274 13.55 16.54 -9.78
N MET A 275 12.96 15.72 -10.65
CA MET A 275 12.55 14.35 -10.34
C MET A 275 13.76 13.52 -9.88
N GLU A 276 14.86 13.51 -10.64
CA GLU A 276 16.05 12.72 -10.31
C GLU A 276 16.75 13.22 -9.04
N LYS A 277 16.83 14.54 -8.84
CA LYS A 277 17.38 15.12 -7.60
C LYS A 277 16.52 14.79 -6.38
N SER A 278 15.20 14.80 -6.52
CA SER A 278 14.33 14.45 -5.38
C SER A 278 14.36 12.96 -5.07
N LEU A 279 14.42 12.09 -6.08
CA LEU A 279 14.61 10.65 -5.91
C LEU A 279 16.00 10.29 -5.35
N SER A 280 17.06 11.00 -5.71
CA SER A 280 18.39 10.76 -5.12
C SER A 280 18.38 11.02 -3.61
N TYR A 281 17.62 12.01 -3.15
CA TYR A 281 17.39 12.23 -1.72
C TYR A 281 16.65 11.06 -1.05
N VAL A 282 15.68 10.46 -1.74
CA VAL A 282 14.97 9.26 -1.27
C VAL A 282 15.91 8.07 -1.15
N VAL A 283 16.83 7.89 -2.12
CA VAL A 283 17.82 6.81 -2.09
C VAL A 283 18.86 7.05 -0.98
N ASP A 284 19.41 8.25 -0.89
CA ASP A 284 20.43 8.62 0.09
C ASP A 284 19.90 8.57 1.54
N GLY A 285 18.63 8.95 1.74
CA GLY A 285 17.99 8.97 3.06
C GLY A 285 17.60 7.59 3.61
N GLN A 286 17.77 6.52 2.84
CA GLN A 286 17.33 5.18 3.23
C GLN A 286 18.28 4.52 4.24
N LEU A 287 17.75 4.12 5.39
CA LEU A 287 18.51 3.47 6.46
C LEU A 287 19.06 2.11 6.02
N ARG A 288 20.09 1.61 6.72
CA ARG A 288 20.73 0.31 6.45
C ARG A 288 19.75 -0.88 6.43
N ASN A 289 18.67 -0.81 7.20
CA ASN A 289 17.64 -1.84 7.25
C ASN A 289 16.59 -1.72 6.14
N GLY A 290 16.64 -0.66 5.30
CA GLY A 290 15.69 -0.37 4.21
C GLY A 290 14.52 0.54 4.56
N GLY A 291 14.37 0.89 5.85
CA GLY A 291 13.39 1.84 6.33
C GLY A 291 13.86 3.29 6.24
N TYR A 292 13.06 4.20 6.80
CA TYR A 292 13.33 5.64 6.82
C TYR A 292 13.05 6.20 8.20
N SER A 293 13.82 7.20 8.63
CA SER A 293 13.60 7.92 9.88
C SER A 293 13.05 9.33 9.60
N TYR A 294 12.53 9.97 10.65
CA TYR A 294 12.19 11.38 10.59
C TYR A 294 13.40 12.25 10.25
N GLY A 295 13.21 13.16 9.28
CA GLY A 295 14.24 14.07 8.81
C GLY A 295 15.50 13.38 8.25
N TYR A 296 15.37 12.13 7.78
CA TYR A 296 16.51 11.32 7.31
C TYR A 296 17.67 11.22 8.32
N ASN A 297 17.35 11.18 9.62
CA ASN A 297 18.35 10.97 10.66
C ASN A 297 18.99 9.56 10.52
N PRO A 298 20.29 9.43 10.20
CA PRO A 298 20.93 8.13 10.00
C PRO A 298 20.95 7.26 11.27
N ASP A 299 20.89 7.88 12.45
CA ASP A 299 20.83 7.22 13.75
C ASP A 299 19.39 7.11 14.30
N GLY A 300 18.41 7.55 13.52
CA GLY A 300 17.00 7.55 13.90
C GLY A 300 16.38 6.16 13.86
N LYS A 301 15.28 5.98 14.63
CA LYS A 301 14.42 4.82 14.46
C LYS A 301 13.71 4.90 13.11
N TRP A 302 13.53 3.75 12.49
CA TRP A 302 12.72 3.64 11.28
C TRP A 302 11.24 3.91 11.59
N ASP A 303 10.53 4.36 10.57
CA ASP A 303 9.13 4.77 10.59
C ASP A 303 8.47 4.29 9.29
N LEU A 304 7.54 3.33 9.40
CA LEU A 304 6.87 2.79 8.20
C LEU A 304 5.98 3.83 7.52
N SER A 305 5.35 4.74 8.26
CA SER A 305 4.47 5.75 7.67
C SER A 305 5.22 6.78 6.80
N VAL A 306 6.44 7.15 7.19
CA VAL A 306 7.36 7.92 6.32
C VAL A 306 7.79 7.08 5.13
N ALA A 307 8.19 5.83 5.38
CA ALA A 307 8.72 4.93 4.37
C ALA A 307 7.72 4.68 3.22
N GLY A 308 6.42 4.62 3.52
CA GLY A 308 5.37 4.43 2.51
C GLY A 308 5.37 5.46 1.38
N TRP A 309 5.65 6.74 1.68
CA TRP A 309 5.77 7.78 0.67
C TRP A 309 7.04 7.62 -0.18
N GLN A 310 8.14 7.20 0.44
CA GLN A 310 9.40 6.94 -0.25
C GLN A 310 9.26 5.78 -1.23
N TYR A 311 8.59 4.70 -0.83
CA TYR A 311 8.37 3.54 -1.68
C TYR A 311 7.48 3.85 -2.89
N GLN A 312 6.42 4.64 -2.71
CA GLN A 312 5.61 5.14 -3.82
C GLN A 312 6.42 6.04 -4.76
N ALA A 313 7.25 6.93 -4.21
CA ALA A 313 8.13 7.79 -5.01
C ALA A 313 9.12 6.95 -5.84
N MET A 314 9.81 5.99 -5.23
CA MET A 314 10.75 5.13 -5.96
C MET A 314 10.07 4.32 -7.05
N LYS A 315 8.86 3.80 -6.80
CA LYS A 315 8.03 3.13 -7.81
C LYS A 315 7.72 4.07 -8.98
N ALA A 316 7.19 5.26 -8.69
CA ALA A 316 6.84 6.24 -9.71
C ALA A 316 8.06 6.65 -10.53
N GLY A 317 9.19 6.91 -9.87
CA GLY A 317 10.45 7.27 -10.51
C GLY A 317 10.98 6.19 -11.44
N TYR A 318 10.94 4.93 -11.00
CA TYR A 318 11.32 3.78 -11.82
C TYR A 318 10.44 3.68 -13.08
N VAL A 319 9.11 3.78 -12.92
CA VAL A 319 8.15 3.74 -14.04
C VAL A 319 8.31 4.95 -14.97
N ALA A 320 8.70 6.10 -14.43
CA ALA A 320 8.93 7.31 -15.21
C ALA A 320 10.25 7.27 -16.01
N GLY A 321 11.15 6.33 -15.69
CA GLY A 321 12.47 6.22 -16.33
C GLY A 321 13.54 7.08 -15.71
N ALA A 322 13.48 7.31 -14.39
CA ALA A 322 14.50 8.05 -13.67
C ALA A 322 15.85 7.32 -13.70
N ASP A 323 16.91 8.05 -14.06
CA ASP A 323 18.29 7.55 -14.03
C ASP A 323 18.97 7.97 -12.71
N VAL A 324 18.59 7.30 -11.63
CA VAL A 324 19.11 7.56 -10.28
C VAL A 324 19.94 6.38 -9.81
N PRO A 325 21.26 6.56 -9.60
CA PRO A 325 22.13 5.49 -9.13
C PRO A 325 21.62 4.87 -7.82
N GLY A 326 21.46 3.54 -7.82
CA GLY A 326 21.04 2.79 -6.63
C GLY A 326 19.53 2.73 -6.38
N LEU A 327 18.69 3.34 -7.24
CA LEU A 327 17.23 3.32 -7.10
C LEU A 327 16.67 1.91 -6.97
N GLU A 328 17.06 1.00 -7.86
CA GLU A 328 16.57 -0.39 -7.85
C GLU A 328 17.00 -1.15 -6.58
N ARG A 329 18.24 -0.95 -6.16
CA ARG A 329 18.75 -1.52 -4.93
C ARG A 329 18.00 -0.98 -3.71
N ALA A 330 17.62 0.29 -3.73
CA ALA A 330 16.83 0.91 -2.67
C ALA A 330 15.39 0.34 -2.63
N ILE A 331 14.80 0.05 -3.79
CA ILE A 331 13.53 -0.68 -3.92
C ILE A 331 13.65 -2.07 -3.27
N ASP A 332 14.64 -2.87 -3.65
CA ASP A 332 14.84 -4.23 -3.09
C ASP A 332 15.01 -4.21 -1.58
N LYS A 333 15.77 -3.23 -1.08
CA LYS A 333 16.00 -3.04 0.35
C LYS A 333 14.71 -2.65 1.07
N GLY A 334 13.86 -1.85 0.43
CA GLY A 334 12.53 -1.49 0.94
C GLY A 334 11.58 -2.69 1.03
N ILE A 335 11.57 -3.57 0.02
CA ILE A 335 10.83 -4.84 0.05
C ILE A 335 11.32 -5.69 1.22
N GLY A 336 12.64 -5.90 1.32
CA GLY A 336 13.25 -6.65 2.42
C GLY A 336 12.94 -6.08 3.80
N PHE A 337 12.94 -4.74 3.94
CA PHE A 337 12.54 -4.06 5.17
C PHE A 337 11.10 -4.38 5.57
N MET A 338 10.15 -4.24 4.64
CA MET A 338 8.74 -4.48 4.93
C MET A 338 8.49 -5.93 5.33
N GLU A 339 9.08 -6.90 4.62
CA GLU A 339 8.86 -8.32 4.88
C GLU A 339 9.58 -8.86 6.12
N LYS A 340 10.78 -8.34 6.42
CA LYS A 340 11.69 -8.93 7.41
C LYS A 340 11.90 -8.08 8.66
N VAL A 341 11.58 -6.79 8.61
CA VAL A 341 11.82 -5.85 9.71
C VAL A 341 10.51 -5.25 10.21
N SER A 342 9.70 -4.63 9.36
CA SER A 342 8.44 -4.01 9.82
C SER A 342 7.36 -5.05 10.14
N PHE A 343 7.27 -6.11 9.35
CA PHE A 343 6.27 -7.16 9.53
C PHE A 343 6.65 -8.16 10.62
N SER A 344 5.69 -8.48 11.50
CA SER A 344 5.82 -9.52 12.51
C SER A 344 5.00 -10.75 12.16
N ARG A 345 5.66 -11.92 12.13
CA ARG A 345 5.01 -13.23 11.96
C ARG A 345 4.24 -13.69 13.20
N VAL A 346 4.48 -13.06 14.35
CA VAL A 346 3.80 -13.43 15.62
C VAL A 346 2.33 -13.03 15.59
N ASN A 347 2.06 -11.81 15.12
CA ASN A 347 0.71 -11.27 15.08
C ASN A 347 0.22 -10.95 13.65
N ASN A 348 1.02 -11.27 12.63
CA ASN A 348 0.74 -11.03 11.22
C ASN A 348 0.46 -9.56 10.87
N ARG A 349 1.19 -8.64 11.47
CA ARG A 349 1.00 -7.19 11.28
C ARG A 349 2.30 -6.47 10.91
N PHE A 350 2.16 -5.38 10.18
CA PHE A 350 3.18 -4.35 9.98
C PHE A 350 3.27 -3.44 11.20
N GLY A 351 4.48 -2.95 11.45
CA GLY A 351 4.82 -2.11 12.60
C GLY A 351 5.24 -0.70 12.23
N TYR A 352 5.13 0.22 13.20
CA TYR A 352 5.46 1.64 13.08
C TYR A 352 6.95 1.88 13.14
N ASN A 353 7.56 1.55 14.28
CA ASN A 353 9.00 1.60 14.56
C ASN A 353 9.47 0.36 15.37
N VAL A 354 8.54 -0.55 15.64
CA VAL A 354 8.72 -1.86 16.28
C VAL A 354 7.91 -2.87 15.46
N PRO A 355 8.45 -4.05 15.12
CA PRO A 355 7.76 -5.01 14.24
C PRO A 355 6.36 -5.37 14.74
N GLY A 356 5.35 -5.27 13.88
CA GLY A 356 3.95 -5.60 14.20
C GLY A 356 3.25 -4.76 15.28
N GLN A 357 3.86 -3.67 15.76
CA GLN A 357 3.26 -2.74 16.71
C GLN A 357 2.96 -1.39 16.05
N GLY A 358 1.77 -0.85 16.28
CA GLY A 358 1.35 0.44 15.72
C GLY A 358 -0.14 0.48 15.38
N SER A 359 -0.54 1.51 14.64
CA SER A 359 -1.91 1.71 14.20
C SER A 359 -2.29 0.76 13.05
N ASP A 360 -3.58 0.56 12.88
CA ASP A 360 -4.12 -0.29 11.80
C ASP A 360 -3.88 0.30 10.40
N GLY A 361 -3.63 1.61 10.30
CA GLY A 361 -3.28 2.25 9.03
C GLY A 361 -1.98 1.74 8.42
N LEU A 362 -1.04 1.27 9.25
CA LEU A 362 0.23 0.70 8.79
C LEU A 362 0.08 -0.61 8.03
N GLN A 363 -1.05 -1.30 8.23
CA GLN A 363 -1.36 -2.47 7.42
C GLN A 363 -1.61 -2.07 5.97
N GLY A 364 -2.29 -0.95 5.73
CA GLY A 364 -2.42 -0.36 4.40
C GLY A 364 -1.07 0.01 3.80
N VAL A 365 -0.21 0.68 4.57
CA VAL A 365 1.11 1.15 4.10
C VAL A 365 1.99 -0.02 3.65
N GLY A 366 2.23 -0.99 4.53
CA GLY A 366 3.08 -2.14 4.20
C GLY A 366 2.52 -2.98 3.05
N THR A 367 1.20 -3.20 3.05
CA THR A 367 0.53 -3.99 2.00
C THR A 367 0.62 -3.32 0.64
N LEU A 368 0.23 -2.04 0.55
CA LEU A 368 0.25 -1.30 -0.70
C LEU A 368 1.66 -1.24 -1.27
N CYS A 369 2.65 -0.88 -0.45
CA CYS A 369 4.02 -0.75 -0.93
C CYS A 369 4.59 -2.09 -1.41
N LEU A 370 4.30 -3.21 -0.74
CA LEU A 370 4.67 -4.53 -1.26
C LEU A 370 3.98 -4.85 -2.59
N GLN A 371 2.69 -4.55 -2.73
CA GLN A 371 1.96 -4.74 -3.99
C GLN A 371 2.53 -3.90 -5.13
N LEU A 372 2.81 -2.62 -4.90
CA LEU A 372 3.36 -1.70 -5.89
C LEU A 372 4.78 -2.09 -6.31
N LEU A 373 5.60 -2.56 -5.37
CA LEU A 373 6.99 -2.95 -5.62
C LEU A 373 7.14 -4.41 -6.10
N GLY A 374 6.06 -5.08 -6.49
CA GLY A 374 6.11 -6.41 -7.13
C GLY A 374 6.10 -7.60 -6.16
N SER A 375 6.02 -7.36 -4.84
CA SER A 375 5.93 -8.40 -3.80
C SER A 375 4.50 -8.55 -3.22
N GLY A 376 3.47 -8.31 -4.04
CA GLY A 376 2.06 -8.44 -3.64
C GLY A 376 1.63 -9.86 -3.28
N ASP A 377 2.33 -10.88 -3.79
CA ASP A 377 2.06 -12.29 -3.49
C ASP A 377 2.73 -12.80 -2.20
N SER A 378 3.57 -11.96 -1.57
CA SER A 378 4.25 -12.30 -0.33
C SER A 378 3.25 -12.61 0.79
N TYR A 379 3.71 -13.42 1.76
CA TYR A 379 2.93 -13.72 2.95
C TYR A 379 2.51 -12.44 3.70
N ALA A 380 3.42 -11.46 3.80
CA ALA A 380 3.17 -10.21 4.51
C ALA A 380 2.07 -9.37 3.83
N ALA A 381 2.10 -9.25 2.49
CA ALA A 381 1.06 -8.56 1.73
C ALA A 381 -0.30 -9.26 1.87
N LYS A 382 -0.36 -10.58 1.71
CA LYS A 382 -1.61 -11.37 1.88
C LYS A 382 -2.18 -11.27 3.30
N ALA A 383 -1.32 -11.31 4.31
CA ALA A 383 -1.72 -11.11 5.70
C ALA A 383 -2.29 -9.70 5.95
N GLY A 384 -1.67 -8.68 5.35
CA GLY A 384 -2.15 -7.30 5.42
C GLY A 384 -3.51 -7.11 4.76
N VAL A 385 -3.73 -7.64 3.55
CA VAL A 385 -5.06 -7.64 2.90
C VAL A 385 -6.11 -8.29 3.81
N LYS A 386 -5.80 -9.46 4.39
CA LYS A 386 -6.71 -10.14 5.31
C LYS A 386 -7.04 -9.28 6.52
N PHE A 387 -6.06 -8.58 7.09
CA PHE A 387 -6.28 -7.70 8.24
C PHE A 387 -7.17 -6.50 7.89
N ILE A 388 -6.92 -5.87 6.73
CA ILE A 388 -7.70 -4.71 6.25
C ILE A 388 -9.16 -5.10 5.99
N GLY A 389 -9.41 -6.32 5.52
CA GLY A 389 -10.76 -6.85 5.31
C GLY A 389 -11.55 -7.19 6.60
N THR A 390 -11.02 -6.90 7.79
CA THR A 390 -11.75 -7.11 9.06
C THR A 390 -12.46 -5.84 9.52
N ASP A 391 -13.42 -5.98 10.44
CA ASP A 391 -14.16 -4.87 11.05
C ASP A 391 -13.29 -3.85 11.80
N ARG A 392 -12.00 -4.13 12.00
CA ARG A 392 -11.05 -3.17 12.60
C ARG A 392 -10.69 -2.02 11.68
N CYS A 393 -10.74 -2.21 10.36
CA CYS A 393 -10.35 -1.18 9.39
C CYS A 393 -11.55 -0.53 8.69
N THR A 394 -12.78 -0.78 9.15
CA THR A 394 -14.00 -0.21 8.55
C THR A 394 -13.96 1.32 8.53
N VAL A 395 -14.29 1.88 7.36
CA VAL A 395 -14.38 3.33 7.17
C VAL A 395 -15.64 3.85 7.84
N VAL A 396 -15.45 4.66 8.88
CA VAL A 396 -16.52 5.41 9.55
C VAL A 396 -16.00 6.83 9.72
N TRP A 397 -16.53 7.77 8.94
CA TRP A 397 -16.02 9.14 8.90
C TRP A 397 -16.01 9.75 10.30
N ASN A 398 -17.19 9.98 10.90
CA ASN A 398 -17.30 10.54 12.23
C ASN A 398 -17.48 9.48 13.31
N ASN A 399 -16.50 8.59 13.48
CA ASN A 399 -16.56 7.56 14.52
C ASN A 399 -16.56 8.19 15.93
N PRO A 400 -17.66 8.10 16.71
CA PRO A 400 -17.78 8.79 17.99
C PRO A 400 -16.76 8.31 19.04
N LYS A 401 -16.23 7.09 18.87
CA LYS A 401 -15.23 6.50 19.77
C LYS A 401 -13.80 6.97 19.49
N ARG A 402 -13.56 7.71 18.40
CA ARG A 402 -12.22 8.14 17.97
C ARG A 402 -12.22 9.63 17.66
N LYS A 403 -11.85 10.45 18.65
CA LYS A 403 -11.59 11.87 18.46
C LYS A 403 -10.22 12.07 17.82
N VAL A 404 -10.13 13.04 16.91
CA VAL A 404 -8.87 13.41 16.26
C VAL A 404 -8.37 14.70 16.87
N GLU A 405 -7.30 14.61 17.66
CA GLU A 405 -6.72 15.74 18.39
C GLU A 405 -5.57 16.43 17.62
N ALA A 406 -5.04 15.81 16.57
CA ALA A 406 -3.94 16.35 15.76
C ALA A 406 -3.94 15.78 14.32
N ALA A 407 -3.32 16.51 13.37
CA ALA A 407 -3.31 16.14 11.95
C ALA A 407 -2.70 14.75 11.67
N HIS A 408 -1.66 14.35 12.40
CA HIS A 408 -1.05 13.02 12.25
C HIS A 408 -1.97 11.87 12.71
N ALA A 409 -3.05 12.16 13.45
CA ALA A 409 -4.06 11.19 13.86
C ALA A 409 -5.27 11.11 12.91
N ASN A 410 -5.29 11.97 11.87
CA ASN A 410 -6.35 12.00 10.86
C ASN A 410 -6.44 10.62 10.15
N PRO A 411 -7.59 9.93 10.24
CA PRO A 411 -7.74 8.58 9.71
C PRO A 411 -7.71 8.51 8.17
N ILE A 412 -7.87 9.65 7.47
CA ILE A 412 -7.83 9.69 5.99
C ILE A 412 -6.51 9.12 5.43
N TYR A 413 -5.41 9.26 6.18
CA TYR A 413 -4.13 8.65 5.85
C TYR A 413 -4.25 7.13 5.73
N ALA A 414 -4.85 6.49 6.74
CA ALA A 414 -5.02 5.04 6.76
C ALA A 414 -5.94 4.61 5.61
N TRP A 415 -7.07 5.31 5.44
CA TRP A 415 -8.04 5.00 4.40
C TRP A 415 -7.45 5.13 3.00
N TYR A 416 -6.61 6.12 2.73
CA TYR A 416 -5.92 6.26 1.44
C TYR A 416 -5.08 5.02 1.11
N TYR A 417 -4.21 4.57 2.01
CA TYR A 417 -3.38 3.38 1.77
C TYR A 417 -4.19 2.10 1.72
N GLN A 418 -5.18 1.95 2.61
CA GLN A 418 -6.05 0.77 2.67
C GLN A 418 -6.91 0.64 1.41
N THR A 419 -7.45 1.76 0.89
CA THR A 419 -8.24 1.79 -0.35
C THR A 419 -7.44 1.25 -1.51
N GLN A 420 -6.22 1.74 -1.72
CA GLN A 420 -5.36 1.26 -2.79
C GLN A 420 -4.93 -0.20 -2.57
N ALA A 421 -4.64 -0.59 -1.32
CA ALA A 421 -4.26 -1.96 -1.02
C ALA A 421 -5.38 -2.97 -1.34
N MET A 422 -6.62 -2.61 -1.01
CA MET A 422 -7.81 -3.42 -1.28
C MET A 422 -8.16 -3.42 -2.77
N PHE A 423 -7.92 -2.31 -3.48
CA PHE A 423 -8.05 -2.26 -4.94
C PHE A 423 -7.09 -3.26 -5.61
N HIS A 424 -5.82 -3.28 -5.20
CA HIS A 424 -4.82 -4.20 -5.73
C HIS A 424 -4.98 -5.66 -5.28
N ALA A 425 -5.76 -5.91 -4.22
CA ALA A 425 -6.05 -7.26 -3.71
C ALA A 425 -7.01 -8.04 -4.61
N GLY A 426 -7.77 -7.37 -5.48
CA GLY A 426 -8.67 -7.99 -6.44
C GLY A 426 -10.15 -7.72 -6.16
N LYS A 427 -11.00 -8.14 -7.10
CA LYS A 427 -12.41 -7.72 -7.20
C LYS A 427 -13.22 -7.90 -5.91
N THR A 428 -13.08 -9.04 -5.22
CA THR A 428 -13.87 -9.34 -4.01
C THR A 428 -13.50 -8.42 -2.85
N SER A 429 -12.21 -8.33 -2.53
CA SER A 429 -11.70 -7.43 -1.49
C SER A 429 -12.02 -5.98 -1.83
N TRP A 430 -11.82 -5.58 -3.08
CA TRP A 430 -12.13 -4.25 -3.56
C TRP A 430 -13.61 -3.89 -3.39
N LYS A 431 -14.52 -4.73 -3.87
CA LYS A 431 -15.97 -4.48 -3.77
C LYS A 431 -16.39 -4.27 -2.32
N SER A 432 -15.98 -5.19 -1.43
CA SER A 432 -16.32 -5.10 0.00
C SER A 432 -15.82 -3.82 0.67
N TRP A 433 -14.65 -3.32 0.26
CA TRP A 433 -14.10 -2.06 0.75
C TRP A 433 -14.84 -0.85 0.16
N ASN A 434 -15.03 -0.84 -1.17
CA ASN A 434 -15.53 0.32 -1.89
C ASN A 434 -17.02 0.59 -1.61
N ASP A 435 -17.81 -0.46 -1.41
CA ASP A 435 -19.22 -0.38 -1.00
C ASP A 435 -19.41 0.43 0.31
N VAL A 436 -18.36 0.59 1.13
CA VAL A 436 -18.36 1.39 2.36
C VAL A 436 -17.58 2.69 2.19
N CYS A 437 -16.39 2.63 1.59
CA CYS A 437 -15.46 3.74 1.55
C CYS A 437 -15.96 4.91 0.70
N ALA A 438 -16.38 4.66 -0.54
CA ALA A 438 -16.80 5.71 -1.45
C ALA A 438 -18.06 6.44 -0.96
N PRO A 439 -19.13 5.76 -0.49
CA PRO A 439 -20.30 6.44 0.07
C PRO A 439 -19.98 7.32 1.28
N GLN A 440 -19.07 6.90 2.18
CA GLN A 440 -18.63 7.73 3.29
C GLN A 440 -17.93 9.00 2.81
N MET A 441 -17.03 8.89 1.83
CA MET A 441 -16.35 10.05 1.27
C MET A 441 -17.34 11.00 0.60
N ILE A 442 -18.23 10.51 -0.27
CA ILE A 442 -19.23 11.35 -0.95
C ILE A 442 -20.10 12.09 0.07
N ARG A 443 -20.64 11.37 1.06
CA ARG A 443 -21.55 11.93 2.08
C ARG A 443 -20.95 13.08 2.89
N TYR A 444 -19.64 13.02 3.17
CA TYR A 444 -18.97 14.01 4.02
C TYR A 444 -18.19 15.06 3.24
N GLN A 445 -18.35 15.11 1.92
CA GLN A 445 -17.82 16.22 1.14
C GLN A 445 -18.59 17.50 1.45
N HIS A 446 -17.87 18.57 1.71
CA HIS A 446 -18.44 19.90 1.84
C HIS A 446 -18.99 20.39 0.49
N GLN A 447 -20.03 21.23 0.51
CA GLN A 447 -20.65 21.77 -0.70
C GLN A 447 -19.65 22.49 -1.63
N ASP A 448 -18.64 23.15 -1.06
CA ASP A 448 -17.56 23.80 -1.80
C ASP A 448 -16.55 22.81 -2.44
N GLY A 449 -16.67 21.50 -2.19
CA GLY A 449 -15.85 20.44 -2.79
C GLY A 449 -14.71 19.88 -1.95
N TYR A 450 -14.45 20.43 -0.76
CA TYR A 450 -13.40 19.95 0.14
C TYR A 450 -13.92 18.98 1.21
N TRP A 451 -13.01 18.37 1.96
CA TRP A 451 -13.33 17.58 3.15
C TRP A 451 -12.67 18.17 4.40
N GLU A 452 -13.41 18.15 5.51
CA GLU A 452 -12.86 18.41 6.85
C GLU A 452 -12.34 17.12 7.47
N CYS A 453 -11.33 17.19 8.36
CA CYS A 453 -10.86 15.99 9.02
C CYS A 453 -11.98 15.33 9.84
N PRO A 454 -12.06 14.00 9.79
CA PRO A 454 -13.13 13.28 10.48
C PRO A 454 -13.02 13.37 12.01
N ASN A 455 -14.15 13.63 12.68
CA ASN A 455 -14.30 13.72 14.14
C ASN A 455 -13.21 14.54 14.87
N GLN A 456 -12.81 15.69 14.31
CA GLN A 456 -11.89 16.62 14.94
C GLN A 456 -12.36 17.03 16.36
N ASP A 457 -11.42 17.05 17.30
CA ASP A 457 -11.57 17.73 18.59
C ASP A 457 -11.25 19.23 18.38
N LYS A 458 -12.26 20.09 18.35
CA LYS A 458 -12.09 21.52 18.01
C LYS A 458 -11.19 22.28 19.00
N ASP A 459 -11.13 21.82 20.25
CA ASP A 459 -10.36 22.50 21.29
C ASP A 459 -8.87 22.20 21.12
N LYS A 460 -8.54 20.95 20.81
CA LYS A 460 -7.15 20.46 20.69
C LYS A 460 -6.58 20.52 19.28
N PHE A 461 -7.40 20.32 18.25
CA PHE A 461 -6.94 20.20 16.88
C PHE A 461 -6.47 21.55 16.34
N LYS A 462 -5.15 21.74 16.29
CA LYS A 462 -4.49 22.91 15.70
C LYS A 462 -3.65 22.47 14.51
N CYS A 463 -4.22 22.57 13.32
CA CYS A 463 -3.49 22.35 12.08
C CYS A 463 -4.00 23.32 11.02
N ASN A 464 -3.07 23.99 10.34
CA ASN A 464 -3.40 24.95 9.29
C ASN A 464 -3.39 24.35 7.88
N TYR A 465 -2.99 23.08 7.70
CA TYR A 465 -2.93 22.42 6.38
C TYR A 465 -3.93 21.26 6.21
N ASP A 466 -4.60 20.84 7.28
CA ASP A 466 -5.39 19.60 7.33
C ASP A 466 -6.54 19.53 6.33
N ARG A 467 -7.13 20.68 5.95
CA ARG A 467 -8.19 20.72 4.93
C ARG A 467 -7.68 20.29 3.55
N TRP A 468 -6.52 20.77 3.15
CA TRP A 468 -5.87 20.34 1.89
C TRP A 468 -5.42 18.89 1.98
N TYR A 469 -4.88 18.48 3.13
CA TYR A 469 -4.48 17.10 3.37
C TYR A 469 -5.66 16.11 3.27
N THR A 470 -6.77 16.40 3.94
CA THR A 470 -7.96 15.56 3.90
C THR A 470 -8.58 15.53 2.52
N THR A 471 -8.67 16.69 1.86
CA THR A 471 -9.26 16.79 0.52
C THR A 471 -8.46 16.03 -0.52
N THR A 472 -7.15 16.19 -0.54
CA THR A 472 -6.29 15.49 -1.51
C THR A 472 -6.34 13.97 -1.31
N LEU A 473 -6.25 13.47 -0.07
CA LEU A 473 -6.30 12.03 0.18
C LEU A 473 -7.69 11.41 -0.01
N ALA A 474 -8.77 12.14 0.29
CA ALA A 474 -10.13 11.71 -0.03
C ALA A 474 -10.34 11.62 -1.53
N ALA A 475 -10.00 12.69 -2.27
CA ALA A 475 -10.07 12.70 -3.72
C ALA A 475 -9.24 11.56 -4.32
N LEU A 476 -7.95 11.44 -3.98
CA LEU A 476 -7.08 10.38 -4.48
C LEU A 476 -7.61 8.96 -4.19
N SER A 477 -8.34 8.76 -3.10
CA SER A 477 -8.99 7.48 -2.80
C SER A 477 -10.16 7.19 -3.75
N LEU A 478 -10.94 8.22 -4.11
CA LEU A 478 -12.00 8.16 -5.12
C LEU A 478 -11.46 8.07 -6.56
N GLN A 479 -10.19 8.36 -6.79
CA GLN A 479 -9.55 8.28 -8.11
C GLN A 479 -8.85 6.93 -8.37
N VAL A 480 -8.89 6.00 -7.40
CA VAL A 480 -8.16 4.72 -7.47
C VAL A 480 -8.51 3.87 -8.68
N TYR A 481 -9.76 3.98 -9.18
CA TYR A 481 -10.32 3.19 -10.27
C TYR A 481 -9.51 3.28 -11.58
N TYR A 482 -9.01 4.48 -11.89
CA TYR A 482 -8.32 4.78 -13.14
C TYR A 482 -6.85 5.14 -12.95
N ARG A 483 -6.45 5.52 -11.73
CA ARG A 483 -5.07 5.91 -11.44
C ARG A 483 -4.08 4.75 -11.58
N TYR A 484 -4.51 3.55 -11.19
CA TYR A 484 -3.66 2.36 -11.13
C TYR A 484 -4.24 1.24 -11.99
N LEU A 485 -3.88 1.21 -13.28
CA LEU A 485 -4.19 0.06 -14.11
C LEU A 485 -3.43 -1.19 -13.61
N PRO A 486 -3.94 -2.43 -13.85
CA PRO A 486 -3.23 -3.67 -13.48
C PRO A 486 -1.78 -3.75 -13.99
N THR A 487 -1.49 -3.05 -15.08
CA THR A 487 -0.17 -2.88 -15.70
C THR A 487 0.82 -2.05 -14.86
N TYR A 488 0.36 -1.35 -13.82
CA TYR A 488 1.18 -0.50 -12.95
C TYR A 488 2.04 -1.28 -11.93
N LYS A 489 1.94 -2.62 -11.85
CA LYS A 489 2.76 -3.44 -10.94
C LYS A 489 4.21 -3.59 -11.46
N MET A 490 5.21 -3.61 -10.55
CA MET A 490 6.60 -3.89 -10.93
C MET A 490 6.81 -5.36 -11.33
N PRO A 491 7.77 -5.65 -12.22
CA PRO A 491 8.14 -7.03 -12.52
C PRO A 491 8.63 -7.81 -11.31
N LYS A 492 8.30 -9.10 -11.26
CA LYS A 492 8.81 -10.06 -10.26
C LYS A 492 10.33 -10.32 -10.39
N ALA A 493 10.98 -9.84 -11.43
CA ALA A 493 12.39 -10.11 -11.72
C ALA A 493 13.34 -9.05 -11.15
N ILE A 494 13.36 -8.90 -9.82
CA ILE A 494 14.62 -8.63 -9.10
C ILE A 494 14.86 -9.77 -8.08
N ALA A 495 14.56 -10.99 -8.51
CA ALA A 495 14.97 -12.22 -7.86
C ALA A 495 15.51 -13.13 -8.96
N LYS A 496 16.84 -13.16 -9.10
CA LYS A 496 17.63 -14.02 -10.01
C LYS A 496 17.05 -14.15 -11.42
N ALA A 497 17.50 -13.30 -12.33
CA ALA A 497 17.25 -13.46 -13.75
C ALA A 497 17.73 -14.85 -14.22
N ASP A 498 16.80 -15.66 -14.70
CA ASP A 498 17.13 -16.71 -15.66
C ASP A 498 17.58 -16.03 -16.95
N LYS A 499 18.73 -16.48 -17.49
CA LYS A 499 19.27 -15.98 -18.77
C LYS A 499 18.17 -15.98 -19.84
N THR A 500 18.12 -14.90 -20.61
CA THR A 500 17.12 -14.69 -21.66
C THR A 500 17.24 -15.75 -22.77
N THR A 501 16.16 -15.97 -23.51
CA THR A 501 16.12 -16.93 -24.63
C THR A 501 17.12 -16.59 -25.74
N MET A 502 17.46 -15.30 -25.92
CA MET A 502 18.53 -14.88 -26.83
C MET A 502 19.92 -15.27 -26.32
N GLU A 503 20.20 -15.11 -25.02
CA GLU A 503 21.49 -15.51 -24.43
C GLU A 503 21.68 -17.03 -24.42
N LYS A 504 20.60 -17.83 -24.45
CA LYS A 504 20.67 -19.29 -24.65
C LYS A 504 20.89 -19.68 -26.11
N LEU A 505 20.40 -18.86 -27.04
CA LEU A 505 20.55 -19.11 -28.48
C LEU A 505 21.98 -18.79 -28.96
N ASP A 506 22.63 -17.80 -28.34
CA ASP A 506 24.03 -17.47 -28.62
C ASP A 506 25.00 -18.56 -28.11
N ASP A 507 24.69 -19.20 -26.97
CA ASP A 507 25.44 -20.35 -26.43
C ASP A 507 25.26 -21.62 -27.33
N ASP A 508 24.06 -21.85 -27.89
CA ASP A 508 23.76 -22.99 -28.78
C ASP A 508 24.33 -22.82 -30.21
N LEU A 509 24.55 -21.58 -30.65
CA LEU A 509 25.11 -21.26 -31.97
C LEU A 509 26.63 -21.10 -31.98
N GLY A 510 27.28 -21.14 -30.80
CA GLY A 510 28.75 -21.15 -30.68
C GLY A 510 29.45 -19.89 -31.22
N LEU A 511 28.76 -18.75 -31.21
CA LEU A 511 29.31 -17.48 -31.68
C LEU A 511 29.79 -16.65 -30.50
N GLU A 512 31.03 -16.89 -30.05
CA GLU A 512 31.71 -16.00 -29.11
C GLU A 512 32.35 -14.82 -29.85
N LEU A 513 32.06 -13.59 -29.39
CA LEU A 513 32.93 -12.41 -29.51
C LEU A 513 32.99 -11.66 -28.18
#